data_AF-A0A1I8B804-F1
#
_entry.id   AF-A0A1I8B804-F1
#
_cell.length_a   1.000
_cell.length_b   1.000
_cell.length_c   1.000
_cell.angle_alpha   90.00
_cell.angle_beta   90.00
_cell.angle_gamma   90.00
#
_symmetry.space_group_name_H-M   'P 1'
#
loop_
_entity.id
_entity.type
_entity.pdbx_description
1 polymer ?
#
loop_
_entity_poly.entity_id
_entity_poly.type
_entity_poly.pdbx_seq_one_letter_code
_entity_poly.pdbx_strand_id
1 'polypeptide(L)'
;MRAEYIDDANQELYVLQYFDKVKESNHIVKMLKHEIKQEDNELDTMYIVLELEGHDLFDYLAQQIKGSSEEEILETSTYEDNLIKIIGGAALPLKQFHQHGIHGDVKLENFVLAKEQSQNDVFVKLIDFSTSVLENQSPTNEFIKRSVPYKAPEIWNTNNACVYEDPKKRPNIDQIVEYLYNDVNIDYHLTEEEQKEIKNRERQKIEDERFLKKLNNKKRGRLHCWFCGLC
;
A
#
# COMPACT_ATOMS: atom_id res chain seq x y z
N MET A 1 22.52 -8.75 8.89
CA MET A 1 22.09 -9.66 7.81
C MET A 1 21.64 -11.03 8.30
N ARG A 2 22.49 -11.95 8.77
CA ARG A 2 22.05 -13.34 9.08
C ARG A 2 21.07 -13.47 10.26
N ALA A 3 21.20 -12.63 11.29
CA ALA A 3 20.26 -12.59 12.42
C ALA A 3 18.94 -11.86 12.08
N GLU A 4 18.98 -10.90 11.16
CA GLU A 4 17.82 -10.06 10.80
C GLU A 4 16.75 -10.84 10.03
N TYR A 5 17.13 -11.71 9.08
CA TYR A 5 16.16 -12.52 8.32
C TYR A 5 15.47 -13.59 9.17
N ILE A 6 16.15 -14.07 10.22
CA ILE A 6 15.56 -15.01 11.18
C ILE A 6 14.52 -14.28 12.05
N ASP A 7 14.74 -13.00 12.36
CA ASP A 7 13.80 -12.21 13.16
C ASP A 7 12.52 -11.88 12.37
N ASP A 8 12.66 -11.47 11.11
CA ASP A 8 11.52 -11.13 10.23
C ASP A 8 10.57 -12.34 10.04
N ALA A 9 11.12 -13.53 9.73
CA ALA A 9 10.31 -14.74 9.54
C ALA A 9 9.66 -15.24 10.84
N ASN A 10 10.36 -15.13 11.97
CA ASN A 10 9.78 -15.47 13.27
C ASN A 10 8.66 -14.50 13.66
N GLN A 11 8.80 -13.22 13.33
CA GLN A 11 7.77 -12.23 13.57
C GLN A 11 6.53 -12.50 12.72
N GLU A 12 6.69 -12.83 11.44
CA GLU A 12 5.56 -13.22 10.59
C GLU A 12 4.84 -14.46 11.14
N LEU A 13 5.58 -15.52 11.47
CA LEU A 13 5.01 -16.74 12.07
C LEU A 13 4.28 -16.43 13.38
N TYR A 14 4.84 -15.57 14.23
CA TYR A 14 4.24 -15.18 15.50
C TYR A 14 2.89 -14.47 15.30
N VAL A 15 2.82 -13.51 14.37
CA VAL A 15 1.59 -12.78 14.06
C VAL A 15 0.55 -13.72 13.45
N LEU A 16 0.94 -14.61 12.53
CA LEU A 16 0.03 -15.61 11.96
C LEU A 16 -0.55 -16.55 13.04
N GLN A 17 0.29 -17.04 13.95
CA GLN A 17 -0.15 -17.88 15.07
C GLN A 17 -1.05 -17.15 16.06
N TYR A 18 -0.89 -15.82 16.18
CA TYR A 18 -1.78 -14.99 16.98
C TYR A 18 -3.18 -14.92 16.33
N PHE A 19 -3.26 -14.58 15.04
CA PHE A 19 -4.53 -14.41 14.33
C PHE A 19 -5.29 -15.73 14.06
N ASP A 20 -4.62 -16.89 14.15
CA ASP A 20 -5.28 -18.20 14.16
C ASP A 20 -6.16 -18.42 15.40
N LYS A 21 -5.86 -17.71 16.50
CA LYS A 21 -6.62 -17.78 17.77
C LYS A 21 -7.65 -16.66 17.92
N VAL A 22 -7.51 -15.59 17.13
CA VAL A 22 -8.43 -14.45 17.14
C VAL A 22 -9.73 -14.88 16.48
N LYS A 23 -10.86 -14.65 17.17
CA LYS A 23 -12.18 -14.86 16.56
C LYS A 23 -12.42 -13.78 15.51
N GLU A 24 -13.01 -14.19 14.38
CA GLU A 24 -13.46 -13.29 13.31
C GLU A 24 -12.33 -12.63 12.48
N SER A 25 -11.17 -13.25 12.31
CA SER A 25 -10.03 -12.76 11.49
C SER A 25 -10.20 -12.93 9.96
N ASN A 26 -11.41 -12.73 9.43
CA ASN A 26 -11.72 -13.04 8.02
C ASN A 26 -10.98 -12.18 6.97
N HIS A 27 -10.41 -11.05 7.39
CA HIS A 27 -9.62 -10.16 6.53
C HIS A 27 -8.11 -10.35 6.70
N ILE A 28 -7.67 -11.31 7.50
CA ILE A 28 -6.27 -11.67 7.67
C ILE A 28 -6.07 -13.02 7.00
N VAL A 29 -4.99 -13.18 6.23
CA VAL A 29 -4.68 -14.47 5.61
C VAL A 29 -4.50 -15.56 6.67
N LYS A 30 -5.09 -16.72 6.43
CA LYS A 30 -4.99 -17.87 7.32
C LYS A 30 -3.72 -18.67 7.06
N MET A 31 -2.99 -18.93 8.13
CA MET A 31 -1.94 -19.94 8.12
C MET A 31 -2.56 -21.33 8.26
N LEU A 32 -2.30 -22.20 7.29
CA LEU A 32 -2.78 -23.59 7.28
C LEU A 32 -1.81 -24.54 7.98
N LYS A 33 -0.49 -24.30 7.82
CA LYS A 33 0.57 -25.13 8.39
C LYS A 33 1.87 -24.32 8.44
N HIS A 34 2.77 -24.67 9.36
CA HIS A 34 4.18 -24.27 9.28
C HIS A 34 5.09 -25.46 9.59
N GLU A 35 6.35 -25.40 9.14
CA GLU A 35 7.38 -26.40 9.39
C GLU A 35 8.75 -25.73 9.40
N ILE A 36 9.59 -26.04 10.40
CA ILE A 36 10.98 -25.58 10.47
C ILE A 36 11.87 -26.80 10.27
N LYS A 37 12.70 -26.76 9.22
CA LYS A 37 13.70 -27.80 8.95
C LYS A 37 15.08 -27.31 9.32
N GLN A 38 15.76 -28.11 10.14
CA GLN A 38 17.16 -27.93 10.47
C GLN A 38 17.95 -28.91 9.61
N GLU A 39 18.84 -28.39 8.76
CA GLU A 39 19.75 -29.20 7.96
C GLU A 39 21.17 -29.08 8.53
N ASP A 40 21.87 -30.21 8.68
CA ASP A 40 23.20 -30.25 9.29
C ASP A 40 24.19 -29.35 8.52
N ASN A 41 24.62 -28.27 9.15
CA ASN A 41 25.50 -27.20 8.63
C ASN A 41 24.85 -26.18 7.67
N GLU A 42 23.53 -26.18 7.49
CA GLU A 42 22.82 -25.16 6.73
C GLU A 42 21.98 -24.21 7.61
N LEU A 43 21.39 -23.19 6.98
CA LEU A 43 20.46 -22.27 7.65
C LEU A 43 19.13 -22.99 7.89
N ASP A 44 18.57 -22.83 9.09
CA ASP A 44 17.19 -23.24 9.38
C ASP A 44 16.25 -22.66 8.32
N THR A 45 15.46 -23.53 7.69
CA THR A 45 14.48 -23.14 6.67
C THR A 45 13.08 -23.25 7.25
N MET A 46 12.34 -22.14 7.22
CA MET A 46 10.95 -22.07 7.64
C MET A 46 10.02 -22.12 6.42
N TYR A 47 9.07 -23.05 6.44
CA TYR A 47 7.98 -23.14 5.49
C TYR A 47 6.70 -22.70 6.18
N ILE A 48 6.04 -21.69 5.63
CA ILE A 48 4.70 -21.24 6.06
C ILE A 48 3.75 -21.51 4.90
N VAL A 49 2.68 -22.27 5.16
CA VAL A 49 1.63 -22.58 4.20
C VAL A 49 0.44 -21.69 4.53
N LEU A 50 0.11 -20.80 3.60
CA LEU A 50 -1.03 -19.89 3.70
C LEU A 50 -2.20 -20.40 2.85
N GLU A 51 -3.41 -19.94 3.15
CA GLU A 51 -4.54 -20.14 2.25
C GLU A 51 -4.29 -19.47 0.89
N LEU A 52 -4.81 -20.09 -0.17
CA LEU A 52 -4.63 -19.57 -1.53
C LEU A 52 -5.70 -18.51 -1.82
N GLU A 53 -5.22 -17.31 -2.17
CA GLU A 53 -6.03 -16.15 -2.54
C GLU A 53 -5.79 -15.77 -4.01
N GLY A 54 -6.39 -14.66 -4.44
CA GLY A 54 -6.24 -14.09 -5.77
C GLY A 54 -4.99 -13.22 -5.93
N HIS A 55 -5.00 -12.34 -6.93
CA HIS A 55 -3.95 -11.35 -7.15
C HIS A 55 -3.87 -10.34 -6.01
N ASP A 56 -2.69 -9.77 -5.80
CA ASP A 56 -2.55 -8.58 -4.95
C ASP A 56 -3.21 -7.34 -5.59
N LEU A 57 -3.45 -6.30 -4.79
CA LEU A 57 -4.11 -5.09 -5.26
C LEU A 57 -3.30 -4.31 -6.29
N PHE A 58 -1.97 -4.43 -6.30
CA PHE A 58 -1.13 -3.78 -7.31
C PHE A 58 -1.38 -4.40 -8.68
N ASP A 59 -1.31 -5.73 -8.75
CA ASP A 59 -1.60 -6.49 -9.96
C ASP A 59 -3.05 -6.32 -10.40
N TYR A 60 -4.01 -6.35 -9.47
CA TYR A 60 -5.42 -6.11 -9.76
C TYR A 60 -5.65 -4.73 -10.39
N LEU A 61 -5.11 -3.67 -9.78
CA LEU A 61 -5.24 -2.31 -10.32
C LEU A 61 -4.59 -2.18 -11.70
N ALA A 62 -3.42 -2.79 -11.88
CA ALA A 62 -2.72 -2.79 -13.17
C ALA A 62 -3.53 -3.51 -14.27
N GLN A 63 -4.26 -4.57 -13.93
CA GLN A 63 -5.15 -5.27 -14.86
C GLN A 63 -6.37 -4.43 -15.22
N GLN A 64 -7.00 -3.76 -14.25
CA GLN A 64 -8.12 -2.85 -14.52
C GLN A 64 -7.71 -1.74 -15.50
N ILE A 65 -6.57 -1.09 -15.26
CA ILE A 65 -6.05 -0.02 -16.14
C ILE A 65 -5.76 -0.52 -17.56
N LYS A 66 -5.21 -1.74 -17.71
CA LYS A 66 -4.89 -2.32 -19.02
C LYS A 66 -6.12 -2.79 -19.80
N GLY A 67 -7.17 -3.19 -19.08
CA GLY A 67 -8.41 -3.70 -19.65
C GLY A 67 -9.40 -2.61 -20.06
N SER A 68 -9.27 -1.41 -19.50
CA SER A 68 -10.15 -0.28 -19.79
C SER A 68 -9.71 0.49 -21.03
N SER A 69 -10.68 0.95 -21.81
CA SER A 69 -10.44 1.95 -22.86
C SER A 69 -10.08 3.32 -22.26
N GLU A 70 -9.38 4.18 -23.01
CA GLU A 70 -9.12 5.57 -22.56
C GLU A 70 -10.42 6.32 -22.21
N GLU A 71 -11.51 6.04 -22.93
CA GLU A 71 -12.84 6.63 -22.67
C GLU A 71 -13.46 6.17 -21.34
N GLU A 72 -13.33 4.88 -20.98
CA GLU A 72 -13.82 4.35 -19.68
C GLU A 72 -12.98 4.84 -18.49
N ILE A 73 -11.68 5.07 -18.67
CA ILE A 73 -10.82 5.66 -17.63
C ILE A 73 -11.17 7.15 -17.43
N LEU A 74 -11.60 7.84 -18.49
CA LEU A 74 -11.97 9.25 -18.47
C LEU A 74 -13.40 9.50 -17.96
N GLU A 75 -14.26 8.48 -17.91
CA GLU A 75 -15.51 8.53 -17.14
C GLU A 75 -15.18 8.54 -15.64
N THR A 76 -14.92 9.76 -15.14
CA THR A 76 -14.40 10.01 -13.78
C THR A 76 -15.21 9.33 -12.68
N SER A 77 -16.54 9.23 -12.82
CA SER A 77 -17.40 8.59 -11.81
C SER A 77 -17.13 7.09 -11.67
N THR A 78 -16.94 6.38 -12.78
CA THR A 78 -16.72 4.92 -12.76
C THR A 78 -15.35 4.56 -12.21
N TYR A 79 -14.33 5.37 -12.54
CA TYR A 79 -12.99 5.21 -12.01
C TYR A 79 -12.91 5.56 -10.52
N GLU A 80 -13.54 6.66 -10.09
CA GLU A 80 -13.63 7.06 -8.67
C GLU A 80 -14.36 6.00 -7.84
N ASP A 81 -15.50 5.50 -8.30
CA ASP A 81 -16.24 4.42 -7.63
C ASP A 81 -15.39 3.16 -7.45
N ASN A 82 -14.61 2.78 -8.46
CA ASN A 82 -13.72 1.63 -8.39
C ASN A 82 -12.56 1.86 -7.41
N LEU A 83 -11.99 3.06 -7.38
CA LEU A 83 -10.97 3.42 -6.39
C LEU A 83 -11.53 3.40 -4.97
N ILE A 84 -12.73 3.94 -4.74
CA ILE A 84 -13.40 3.90 -3.43
C ILE A 84 -13.59 2.46 -2.98
N LYS A 85 -14.02 1.56 -3.86
CA LYS A 85 -14.15 0.12 -3.55
C LYS A 85 -12.81 -0.51 -3.19
N ILE A 86 -11.74 -0.21 -3.92
CA ILE A 86 -10.40 -0.74 -3.64
C ILE A 86 -9.88 -0.23 -2.29
N ILE A 87 -10.01 1.07 -2.04
CA ILE A 87 -9.57 1.70 -0.79
C ILE A 87 -10.41 1.18 0.39
N GLY A 88 -11.73 1.09 0.23
CA GLY A 88 -12.65 0.51 1.21
C GLY A 88 -12.29 -0.94 1.52
N GLY A 89 -12.03 -1.73 0.47
CA GLY A 89 -11.53 -3.09 0.58
C GLY A 89 -10.27 -3.17 1.45
N ALA A 90 -9.25 -2.35 1.17
CA ALA A 90 -8.00 -2.33 1.95
C ALA A 90 -8.16 -1.79 3.38
N ALA A 91 -9.13 -0.91 3.62
CA ALA A 91 -9.37 -0.32 4.93
C ALA A 91 -9.91 -1.35 5.94
N LEU A 92 -10.70 -2.33 5.50
CA LEU A 92 -11.31 -3.34 6.38
C LEU A 92 -10.28 -4.27 7.05
N PRO A 93 -9.30 -4.89 6.34
CA PRO A 93 -8.21 -5.63 6.98
C PRO A 93 -7.40 -4.79 7.95
N LEU A 94 -7.11 -3.53 7.61
CA LEU A 94 -6.37 -2.64 8.50
C LEU A 94 -7.18 -2.33 9.76
N LYS A 95 -8.48 -2.09 9.62
CA LYS A 95 -9.39 -1.88 10.76
C LYS A 95 -9.38 -3.08 11.69
N GLN A 96 -9.46 -4.28 11.14
CA GLN A 96 -9.36 -5.52 11.91
C GLN A 96 -7.99 -5.68 12.58
N PHE A 97 -6.90 -5.47 11.83
CA PHE A 97 -5.55 -5.63 12.37
C PHE A 97 -5.22 -4.61 13.48
N HIS A 98 -5.69 -3.37 13.33
CA HIS A 98 -5.47 -2.28 14.29
C HIS A 98 -6.13 -2.49 15.66
N GLN A 99 -7.00 -3.50 15.81
CA GLN A 99 -7.49 -3.94 17.12
C GLN A 99 -6.43 -4.70 17.93
N HIS A 100 -5.32 -5.09 17.29
CA HIS A 100 -4.32 -5.98 17.85
C HIS A 100 -2.88 -5.51 17.65
N GLY A 101 -2.63 -4.57 16.72
CA GLY A 101 -1.27 -4.12 16.42
C GLY A 101 -1.17 -3.15 15.25
N ILE A 102 0.06 -2.97 14.77
CA ILE A 102 0.40 -2.12 13.63
C ILE A 102 1.11 -2.98 12.57
N HIS A 103 0.65 -2.92 11.32
CA HIS A 103 1.17 -3.80 10.25
C HIS A 103 2.63 -3.52 9.87
N GLY A 104 3.03 -2.25 9.86
CA GLY A 104 4.40 -1.84 9.55
C GLY A 104 4.64 -1.53 8.07
N ASP A 105 4.18 -2.38 7.14
CA ASP A 105 4.43 -2.23 5.70
C ASP A 105 3.11 -2.25 4.90
N VAL A 106 2.35 -1.17 5.00
CA VAL A 106 1.07 -1.03 4.28
C VAL A 106 1.34 -0.55 2.86
N LYS A 107 1.19 -1.45 1.89
CA LYS A 107 1.37 -1.23 0.45
C LYS A 107 0.41 -2.15 -0.33
N LEU A 108 0.12 -1.84 -1.59
CA LEU A 108 -0.87 -2.56 -2.40
C LEU A 108 -0.57 -4.05 -2.54
N GLU A 109 0.71 -4.40 -2.61
CA GLU A 109 1.22 -5.76 -2.74
C GLU A 109 0.90 -6.62 -1.50
N ASN A 110 0.67 -6.00 -0.35
CA ASN A 110 0.36 -6.70 0.91
C ASN A 110 -1.15 -6.88 1.14
N PHE A 111 -1.97 -6.61 0.14
CA PHE A 111 -3.40 -6.90 0.14
C PHE A 111 -3.73 -7.82 -1.03
N VAL A 112 -4.23 -9.01 -0.75
CA VAL A 112 -4.64 -9.98 -1.78
C VAL A 112 -6.15 -10.06 -1.88
N LEU A 113 -6.67 -10.19 -3.10
CA LEU A 113 -8.08 -10.43 -3.33
C LEU A 113 -8.48 -11.76 -2.71
N ALA A 114 -9.47 -11.74 -1.84
CA ALA A 114 -10.03 -12.98 -1.33
C ALA A 114 -10.61 -13.83 -2.47
N LYS A 115 -10.53 -15.15 -2.36
CA LYS A 115 -11.11 -16.05 -3.36
C LYS A 115 -12.63 -15.87 -3.51
N GLU A 116 -13.31 -15.59 -2.40
CA GLU A 116 -14.73 -15.26 -2.38
C GLU A 116 -14.90 -13.75 -2.49
N GLN A 117 -15.35 -13.27 -3.64
CA GLN A 117 -15.64 -11.86 -3.90
C GLN A 117 -17.13 -11.54 -3.76
N SER A 118 -17.42 -10.33 -3.29
CA SER A 118 -18.76 -9.73 -3.38
C SER A 118 -18.95 -9.18 -4.80
N GLN A 119 -20.20 -9.10 -5.27
CA GLN A 119 -20.50 -8.44 -6.55
C GLN A 119 -20.26 -6.92 -6.49
N ASN A 120 -20.35 -6.33 -5.30
CA ASN A 120 -20.35 -4.87 -5.15
C ASN A 120 -19.09 -4.33 -4.44
N ASP A 121 -18.35 -5.20 -3.74
CA ASP A 121 -17.21 -4.81 -2.91
C ASP A 121 -15.96 -5.62 -3.26
N VAL A 122 -14.81 -4.97 -3.15
CA VAL A 122 -13.50 -5.62 -3.27
C VAL A 122 -13.14 -6.21 -1.92
N PHE A 123 -13.28 -7.53 -1.78
CA PHE A 123 -12.95 -8.22 -0.54
C PHE A 123 -11.47 -8.63 -0.57
N VAL A 124 -10.67 -8.13 0.37
CA VAL A 124 -9.22 -8.41 0.43
C VAL A 124 -8.81 -8.95 1.79
N LYS A 125 -7.66 -9.60 1.79
CA LYS A 125 -6.95 -10.04 2.98
C LYS A 125 -5.56 -9.44 3.06
N LEU A 126 -5.15 -9.10 4.27
CA LEU A 126 -3.81 -8.61 4.57
C LEU A 126 -2.82 -9.79 4.63
N ILE A 127 -1.62 -9.59 4.08
CA ILE A 127 -0.51 -10.54 4.05
C ILE A 127 0.82 -9.86 4.45
N ASP A 128 1.88 -10.63 4.62
CA ASP A 128 3.26 -10.18 4.91
C ASP A 128 3.39 -9.40 6.22
N PHE A 129 3.41 -10.15 7.32
CA PHE A 129 3.46 -9.61 8.69
C PHE A 129 4.88 -9.44 9.24
N SER A 130 5.90 -9.54 8.39
CA SER A 130 7.31 -9.54 8.79
C SER A 130 7.71 -8.29 9.58
N THR A 131 7.03 -7.16 9.33
CA THR A 131 7.29 -5.85 9.98
C THR A 131 6.21 -5.44 10.97
N SER A 132 5.26 -6.33 11.24
CA SER A 132 4.14 -6.06 12.13
C SER A 132 4.57 -6.05 13.59
N VAL A 133 3.85 -5.31 14.42
CA VAL A 133 4.05 -5.27 15.88
C VAL A 133 2.71 -5.34 16.57
N LEU A 134 2.50 -6.37 17.38
CA LEU A 134 1.28 -6.53 18.19
C LEU A 134 1.33 -5.66 19.45
N GLU A 135 0.18 -5.26 19.98
CA GLU A 135 0.05 -4.38 21.15
C GLU A 135 0.77 -4.89 22.41
N ASN A 136 0.91 -6.21 22.54
CA ASN A 136 1.60 -6.85 23.65
C ASN A 136 3.13 -6.92 23.47
N GLN A 137 3.66 -6.46 22.33
CA GLN A 137 5.09 -6.39 22.05
C GLN A 137 5.62 -4.98 22.34
N SER A 138 6.81 -4.89 22.95
CA SER A 138 7.50 -3.60 23.04
C SER A 138 8.04 -3.23 21.65
N PRO A 139 7.84 -1.99 21.16
CA PRO A 139 8.38 -1.59 19.87
C PRO A 139 9.91 -1.71 19.90
N THR A 140 10.46 -2.58 19.05
CA THR A 140 11.91 -2.72 18.87
C THR A 140 12.43 -1.61 17.94
N ASN A 141 13.73 -1.32 17.95
CA ASN A 141 14.33 -0.34 17.04
C ASN A 141 14.27 -0.76 15.54
N GLU A 142 13.70 -1.91 15.21
CA GLU A 142 13.61 -2.47 13.86
C GLU A 142 12.49 -1.87 12.98
N PHE A 143 11.72 -0.91 13.50
CA PHE A 143 10.69 -0.13 12.77
C PHE A 143 11.17 0.57 11.49
N ILE A 144 12.48 0.52 11.20
CA ILE A 144 13.15 1.21 10.09
C ILE A 144 13.10 0.39 8.78
N LYS A 145 12.79 -0.92 8.80
CA LYS A 145 12.76 -1.81 7.62
C LYS A 145 11.45 -1.75 6.81
N ARG A 146 10.91 -0.57 6.55
CA ARG A 146 9.68 -0.40 5.75
C ARG A 146 10.00 0.01 4.31
N SER A 147 9.07 -0.25 3.39
CA SER A 147 9.15 0.24 2.02
C SER A 147 9.23 1.77 2.01
N VAL A 148 10.35 2.33 1.57
CA VAL A 148 10.67 3.77 1.65
C VAL A 148 9.54 4.70 1.17
N PRO A 149 8.83 4.45 0.04
CA PRO A 149 7.79 5.37 -0.42
C PRO A 149 6.53 5.40 0.47
N TYR A 150 6.34 4.42 1.36
CA TYR A 150 5.15 4.28 2.21
C TYR A 150 5.42 4.64 3.68
N LYS A 151 6.63 5.12 4.00
CA LYS A 151 6.97 5.53 5.37
C LYS A 151 6.29 6.85 5.73
N ALA A 152 5.61 6.84 6.87
CA ALA A 152 5.10 8.07 7.47
C ALA A 152 6.26 9.02 7.89
N PRO A 153 6.05 10.34 7.91
CA PRO A 153 7.10 11.33 8.15
C PRO A 153 7.78 11.19 9.52
N GLU A 154 7.08 10.72 10.55
CA GLU A 154 7.63 10.43 11.88
C GLU A 154 8.62 9.25 11.90
N ILE A 155 8.59 8.41 10.87
CA ILE A 155 9.47 7.25 10.73
C ILE A 155 10.72 7.60 9.92
N TRP A 156 10.59 8.50 8.94
CA TRP A 156 11.65 8.77 7.97
C TRP A 156 12.23 10.19 8.03
N ASN A 157 11.67 11.08 8.85
CA ASN A 157 12.10 12.48 9.03
C ASN A 157 12.25 13.22 7.67
N THR A 158 11.37 12.92 6.71
CA THR A 158 11.21 13.70 5.48
C THR A 158 9.76 14.12 5.32
N ASN A 159 9.54 15.36 4.85
CA ASN A 159 8.23 16.02 4.78
C ASN A 159 7.25 15.46 3.73
N ASN A 160 7.46 14.26 3.21
CA ASN A 160 6.73 13.77 2.04
C ASN A 160 6.24 12.34 2.22
N ALA A 161 5.15 12.12 2.98
CA ALA A 161 4.16 11.06 2.73
C ALA A 161 3.09 11.00 3.85
N CYS A 162 2.13 11.92 3.78
CA CYS A 162 0.71 11.85 4.18
C CYS A 162 0.16 13.28 4.28
N VAL A 163 -1.15 13.45 4.03
CA VAL A 163 -1.87 14.73 3.95
C VAL A 163 -1.69 15.64 5.18
N TYR A 164 -1.25 15.07 6.32
CA TYR A 164 -0.86 15.78 7.53
C TYR A 164 0.45 15.23 8.11
N GLU A 165 1.44 16.11 8.31
CA GLU A 165 2.73 15.77 8.92
C GLU A 165 2.57 15.25 10.36
N ASP A 166 1.66 15.84 11.13
CA ASP A 166 1.36 15.45 12.52
C ASP A 166 0.49 14.17 12.58
N PRO A 167 0.99 13.05 13.13
CA PRO A 167 0.23 11.81 13.25
C PRO A 167 -1.09 11.97 14.02
N LYS A 168 -1.17 12.90 14.98
CA LYS A 168 -2.37 13.13 15.79
C LYS A 168 -3.50 13.81 15.02
N LYS A 169 -3.18 14.42 13.88
CA LYS A 169 -4.17 15.05 12.98
C LYS A 169 -4.66 14.10 11.89
N ARG A 170 -4.06 12.92 11.76
CA ARG A 170 -4.48 11.94 10.77
C ARG A 170 -5.77 11.26 11.24
N PRO A 171 -6.70 10.99 10.32
CA PRO A 171 -7.86 10.19 10.66
C PRO A 171 -7.42 8.79 11.08
N ASN A 172 -8.06 8.23 12.11
CA ASN A 172 -7.90 6.82 12.44
C ASN A 172 -8.64 5.94 11.42
N ILE A 173 -8.39 4.64 11.46
CA ILE A 173 -8.97 3.72 10.47
C ILE A 173 -10.50 3.64 10.55
N ASP A 174 -11.10 3.84 11.72
CA ASP A 174 -12.55 3.89 11.86
C ASP A 174 -13.14 5.11 11.15
N GLN A 175 -12.50 6.27 11.27
CA GLN A 175 -12.91 7.49 10.55
C GLN A 175 -12.78 7.35 9.04
N ILE A 176 -11.73 6.65 8.55
CA ILE A 176 -11.57 6.36 7.12
C ILE A 176 -12.67 5.43 6.63
N VAL A 177 -12.96 4.34 7.36
CA VAL A 177 -14.03 3.42 7.01
C VAL A 177 -15.39 4.14 7.07
N GLU A 178 -15.64 4.93 8.11
CA GLU A 178 -16.87 5.72 8.25
C GLU A 178 -17.05 6.64 7.04
N TYR A 179 -16.01 7.36 6.64
CA TYR A 179 -16.00 8.22 5.46
C TYR A 179 -16.34 7.46 4.18
N LEU A 180 -15.69 6.32 3.93
CA LEU A 180 -15.88 5.56 2.69
C LEU A 180 -17.27 4.91 2.57
N TYR A 181 -17.89 4.53 3.69
CA TYR A 181 -19.15 3.77 3.69
C TYR A 181 -20.39 4.60 4.04
N ASN A 182 -20.25 5.73 4.74
CA ASN A 182 -21.37 6.63 5.01
C ASN A 182 -21.59 7.66 3.89
N ASP A 183 -20.62 7.82 2.97
CA ASP A 183 -20.64 8.83 1.92
C ASP A 183 -20.96 8.31 0.52
N VAL A 184 -21.95 7.43 0.39
CA VAL A 184 -22.71 7.33 -0.88
C VAL A 184 -23.68 8.54 -1.04
N ASN A 185 -23.48 9.60 -0.25
CA ASN A 185 -24.21 10.87 -0.37
C ASN A 185 -23.43 12.09 0.12
N ILE A 186 -22.10 12.12 -0.04
CA ILE A 186 -21.37 13.40 -0.04
C ILE A 186 -21.22 13.86 -1.47
N ASP A 187 -22.12 14.77 -1.84
CA ASP A 187 -21.82 15.79 -2.82
C ASP A 187 -20.53 16.48 -2.34
N TYR A 188 -19.40 16.15 -2.96
CA TYR A 188 -18.13 16.84 -2.75
C TYR A 188 -18.31 18.29 -3.21
N HIS A 189 -18.94 19.12 -2.37
CA HIS A 189 -18.83 20.56 -2.46
C HIS A 189 -17.45 20.96 -1.95
N LEU A 190 -16.42 20.61 -2.74
CA LEU A 190 -15.16 21.31 -2.72
C LEU A 190 -15.50 22.80 -2.88
N THR A 191 -15.04 23.60 -1.93
CA THR A 191 -15.19 25.05 -2.04
C THR A 191 -14.52 25.52 -3.34
N GLU A 192 -14.99 26.63 -3.93
CA GLU A 192 -14.36 27.18 -5.14
C GLU A 192 -12.85 27.40 -4.95
N GLU A 193 -12.40 27.67 -3.73
CA GLU A 193 -10.99 27.81 -3.37
C GLU A 193 -10.22 26.49 -3.45
N GLU A 194 -10.76 25.39 -2.91
CA GLU A 194 -10.12 24.06 -2.97
C GLU A 194 -10.06 23.54 -4.41
N GLN A 195 -11.12 23.73 -5.20
CA GLN A 195 -11.11 23.38 -6.63
C GLN A 195 -10.07 24.18 -7.41
N LYS A 196 -9.90 25.45 -7.06
CA LYS A 196 -8.89 26.33 -7.67
C LYS A 196 -7.48 25.95 -7.26
N GLU A 197 -7.28 25.52 -6.02
CA GLU A 197 -5.98 25.05 -5.53
C GLU A 197 -5.56 23.76 -6.23
N ILE A 198 -6.48 22.80 -6.38
CA ILE A 198 -6.25 21.54 -7.12
C ILE A 198 -5.86 21.85 -8.58
N LYS A 199 -6.65 22.67 -9.28
CA LYS A 199 -6.35 23.09 -10.67
C LYS A 199 -5.01 23.80 -10.80
N ASN A 200 -4.60 24.58 -9.80
CA ASN A 200 -3.30 25.24 -9.79
C ASN A 200 -2.15 24.24 -9.61
N ARG A 201 -2.30 23.26 -8.71
CA ARG A 201 -1.30 22.20 -8.50
C ARG A 201 -1.11 21.35 -9.75
N GLU A 202 -2.19 21.00 -10.44
CA GLU A 202 -2.13 20.25 -11.71
C GLU A 202 -1.43 21.04 -12.82
N ARG A 203 -1.75 22.33 -12.97
CA ARG A 203 -1.05 23.21 -13.90
C ARG A 203 0.44 23.29 -13.62
N GLN A 204 0.82 23.44 -12.36
CA GLN A 204 2.23 23.48 -11.95
C GLN A 204 2.94 22.18 -12.31
N LYS A 205 2.31 21.03 -12.04
CA LYS A 205 2.85 19.70 -12.37
C LYS A 205 3.08 19.52 -13.87
N ILE A 206 2.13 19.97 -14.71
CA ILE A 206 2.26 19.95 -16.17
C ILE A 206 3.40 20.87 -16.64
N GLU A 207 3.55 22.04 -16.03
CA GLU A 207 4.63 22.97 -16.36
C GLU A 207 6.00 22.40 -15.98
N ASP A 208 6.11 21.78 -14.81
CA ASP A 208 7.32 21.12 -14.34
C ASP A 208 7.71 19.94 -15.25
N GLU A 209 6.74 19.12 -15.67
CA GLU A 209 6.97 18.05 -16.63
C GLU A 209 7.39 18.57 -18.01
N ARG A 210 6.79 19.66 -18.49
CA ARG A 210 7.19 20.32 -19.74
C ARG A 210 8.62 20.88 -19.62
N PHE A 211 8.97 21.44 -18.48
CA PHE A 211 10.30 21.95 -18.20
C PHE A 211 11.35 20.82 -18.18
N LEU A 212 11.05 19.70 -17.51
CA LEU A 212 11.90 18.51 -17.49
C LEU A 212 12.07 17.89 -18.89
N LYS A 213 10.99 17.81 -19.69
CA LYS A 213 11.07 17.37 -21.11
C LYS A 213 11.95 18.31 -21.95
N LYS A 214 11.84 19.63 -21.77
CA LYS A 214 12.71 20.61 -22.44
C LYS A 214 14.18 20.44 -22.03
N LEU A 215 14.47 20.22 -20.76
CA LEU A 215 15.82 19.95 -20.26
C LEU A 215 16.42 18.67 -20.87
N ASN A 216 15.64 17.59 -20.95
CA ASN A 216 16.08 16.34 -21.56
C ASN A 216 16.32 16.46 -23.07
N ASN A 217 15.49 17.22 -23.79
CA ASN A 217 15.70 17.51 -25.21
C ASN A 217 16.92 18.42 -25.44
N LYS A 218 17.21 19.36 -24.53
CA LYS A 218 18.42 20.21 -24.59
C LYS A 218 19.70 19.43 -24.29
N LYS A 219 19.65 18.45 -23.37
CA LYS A 219 20.74 17.50 -23.11
C LYS A 219 21.00 16.59 -24.31
N ARG A 220 19.95 16.07 -24.96
CA ARG A 220 20.07 15.30 -26.22
C ARG A 220 20.64 16.15 -27.37
N GLY A 221 20.24 17.42 -27.49
CA GLY A 221 20.79 18.36 -28.47
C GLY A 221 22.28 18.70 -28.25
N ARG A 222 22.73 18.78 -26.98
CA ARG A 222 24.16 18.94 -26.66
C ARG A 222 24.99 17.68 -26.89
N LEU A 223 24.42 16.49 -26.68
CA LEU A 223 25.06 15.21 -27.02
C LEU A 223 25.17 14.99 -28.53
N HIS A 224 24.20 15.47 -29.32
CA HIS A 224 24.27 15.39 -30.79
C HIS A 224 25.28 16.37 -31.41
N CYS A 225 25.55 17.50 -30.76
CA CYS A 225 26.57 18.46 -31.21
C CYS A 225 28.02 18.00 -30.95
N TRP A 226 28.23 17.01 -30.07
CA TRP A 226 29.57 16.43 -29.83
C TRP A 226 29.90 15.27 -30.79
N PHE A 227 28.90 14.60 -31.37
CA PHE A 227 29.12 13.47 -32.28
C PHE A 227 29.28 13.85 -33.76
N CYS A 228 29.01 15.11 -34.15
CA CYS A 228 29.11 15.57 -35.55
C CYS A 228 30.35 16.44 -35.84
N GLY A 229 31.33 16.50 -34.94
CA GLY A 229 32.57 17.28 -35.07
C GLY A 229 33.87 16.48 -35.00
N LEU A 230 33.80 15.15 -35.07
CA LEU A 230 34.96 14.26 -35.16
C LEU A 230 34.68 13.19 -36.23
N CYS A 231 34.73 13.60 -37.49
CA CYS A 231 35.07 12.82 -38.68
C CYS A 231 35.59 13.82 -39.73
#